data_AF-A0A933KNB6-F1
#
_entry.id   AF-A0A933KNB6-F1
#
_cell.length_a   1.000
_cell.length_b   1.000
_cell.length_c   1.000
_cell.angle_alpha   90.00
_cell.angle_beta   90.00
_cell.angle_gamma   90.00
#
_symmetry.space_group_name_H-M   'P 1'
#
loop_
_entity.id
_entity.type
_entity.pdbx_description
1 polymer ?
#
loop_
_entity_poly.entity_id
_entity_poly.type
_entity_poly.pdbx_seq_one_letter_code
_entity_poly.pdbx_strand_id
1 'polypeptide(L)'
;MPMTWRPLGVLVLVATSLTAAPSLPSGARVWADEPAVEWVQTSDDSVVEAKTYDAVLENAPPVISSETSAGPFQSVVAGEGFNAFSLPSYGDYTIKLVASVDGDIEIYRTKLQQMANEVNAHNGLSLVVAAGQVAAPASPNSLTAPVGEIRVMVSLTSPCGALSGGKLGCGGTSSSVVVEGVTRFASGVVWLSPTLSSVCQQPVVNHEVGHALGLDHFDDLYLGLPQVMKSTTSCSFSALRAGDLNGMRWLVQPTPVNDSVASAVDVCGDSTLPASTWFATKEASEPAHAGAGPRRSVWYRYQPVTGQGGATATIATVNDGVDDFDTVLAVYRGTMFTSVVPVTSNDNFSGLLSQVSFIIDETQTYWIAVDGVGFARGETDVVFDVPPAPPPTTNSLVS
;
A
#
# COMPACT_ATOMS: atom_id res chain seq x y z
N MET A 1 -46.85 -41.55 53.88
CA MET A 1 -46.45 -42.25 52.65
C MET A 1 -45.12 -41.64 52.17
N PRO A 2 -44.07 -42.44 51.93
CA PRO A 2 -42.70 -41.95 51.77
C PRO A 2 -42.32 -41.60 50.31
N MET A 3 -41.25 -40.80 50.18
CA MET A 3 -40.50 -40.45 48.96
C MET A 3 -39.83 -41.65 48.28
N THR A 4 -39.64 -41.60 46.95
CA THR A 4 -38.42 -42.11 46.28
C THR A 4 -38.16 -41.43 44.92
N TRP A 5 -36.88 -41.15 44.68
CA TRP A 5 -36.22 -40.61 43.49
C TRP A 5 -36.14 -41.59 42.30
N ARG A 6 -35.86 -41.09 41.07
CA ARG A 6 -35.39 -41.89 39.91
C ARG A 6 -34.35 -41.16 39.03
N PRO A 7 -33.48 -41.89 38.29
CA PRO A 7 -32.10 -41.49 37.98
C PRO A 7 -31.76 -41.23 36.49
N LEU A 8 -30.50 -40.83 36.25
CA LEU A 8 -29.80 -40.58 34.97
C LEU A 8 -29.72 -41.79 34.03
N GLY A 9 -29.71 -41.52 32.72
CA GLY A 9 -29.37 -42.46 31.65
C GLY A 9 -28.12 -42.01 30.86
N VAL A 10 -27.20 -42.95 30.68
CA VAL A 10 -25.87 -42.85 30.03
C VAL A 10 -26.01 -43.00 28.51
N LEU A 11 -25.23 -42.24 27.72
CA LEU A 11 -25.06 -42.44 26.27
C LEU A 11 -23.66 -42.99 26.00
N VAL A 12 -23.59 -44.19 25.39
CA VAL A 12 -22.36 -44.90 25.01
C VAL A 12 -22.12 -44.68 23.50
N LEU A 13 -20.90 -44.24 23.16
CA LEU A 13 -20.37 -44.22 21.78
C LEU A 13 -20.05 -45.64 21.31
N VAL A 14 -20.43 -45.97 20.06
CA VAL A 14 -19.85 -47.09 19.31
C VAL A 14 -19.49 -46.60 17.91
N ALA A 15 -18.22 -46.77 17.56
CA ALA A 15 -17.67 -46.56 16.23
C ALA A 15 -17.75 -47.85 15.41
N THR A 16 -18.02 -47.75 14.10
CA THR A 16 -17.72 -48.82 13.13
C THR A 16 -17.31 -48.24 11.77
N SER A 17 -16.26 -48.86 11.25
CA SER A 17 -15.45 -48.57 10.06
C SER A 17 -16.02 -49.09 8.72
N LEU A 18 -15.41 -48.61 7.64
CA LEU A 18 -15.60 -48.89 6.21
C LEU A 18 -15.88 -50.37 5.83
N THR A 19 -16.66 -50.60 4.75
CA THR A 19 -16.19 -51.19 3.48
C THR A 19 -17.26 -51.24 2.37
N ALA A 20 -16.77 -51.07 1.14
CA ALA A 20 -17.20 -51.60 -0.16
C ALA A 20 -18.46 -51.08 -0.88
N ALA A 21 -18.22 -50.52 -2.07
CA ALA A 21 -19.20 -50.15 -3.09
C ALA A 21 -19.71 -51.37 -3.89
N PRO A 22 -20.97 -51.37 -4.37
CA PRO A 22 -21.47 -52.39 -5.28
C PRO A 22 -21.18 -52.07 -6.76
N SER A 23 -21.03 -53.13 -7.55
CA SER A 23 -20.63 -53.21 -8.94
C SER A 23 -21.70 -52.80 -9.97
N LEU A 24 -21.25 -52.32 -11.13
CA LEU A 24 -22.02 -51.90 -12.31
C LEU A 24 -22.57 -53.09 -13.13
N PRO A 25 -23.75 -52.97 -13.76
CA PRO A 25 -24.11 -53.79 -14.91
C PRO A 25 -23.49 -53.22 -16.20
N SER A 26 -22.93 -54.13 -16.99
CA SER A 26 -22.34 -53.88 -18.31
C SER A 26 -23.39 -53.48 -19.36
N GLY A 27 -23.19 -52.32 -19.97
CA GLY A 27 -23.96 -51.84 -21.11
C GLY A 27 -23.22 -50.69 -21.78
N ALA A 28 -21.99 -50.92 -22.22
CA ALA A 28 -21.19 -49.93 -22.91
C ALA A 28 -21.85 -49.54 -24.25
N ARG A 29 -22.38 -48.31 -24.30
CA ARG A 29 -22.18 -47.45 -25.47
C ARG A 29 -21.20 -46.37 -25.04
N VAL A 30 -19.94 -46.57 -25.44
CA VAL A 30 -18.94 -45.49 -25.43
C VAL A 30 -19.40 -44.48 -26.47
N TRP A 31 -19.89 -43.35 -26.00
CA TRP A 31 -19.93 -42.11 -26.78
C TRP A 31 -18.72 -41.31 -26.31
N ALA A 32 -17.95 -40.84 -27.27
CA ALA A 32 -16.68 -40.16 -27.06
C ALA A 32 -16.81 -39.00 -26.05
N ASP A 33 -15.86 -38.94 -25.13
CA ASP A 33 -15.39 -37.77 -24.39
C ASP A 33 -16.35 -36.56 -24.36
N GLU A 34 -17.31 -36.59 -23.45
CA GLU A 34 -17.76 -35.33 -22.84
C GLU A 34 -16.61 -34.89 -21.94
N PRO A 35 -15.93 -33.76 -22.22
CA PRO A 35 -14.89 -33.28 -21.33
C PRO A 35 -15.52 -33.02 -19.96
N ALA A 36 -14.84 -33.44 -18.90
CA ALA A 36 -15.22 -33.08 -17.53
C ALA A 36 -15.51 -31.56 -17.51
N VAL A 37 -16.71 -31.19 -17.04
CA VAL A 37 -17.07 -29.78 -16.90
C VAL A 37 -16.12 -29.17 -15.89
N GLU A 38 -15.19 -28.35 -16.39
CA GLU A 38 -14.23 -27.63 -15.56
C GLU A 38 -14.87 -26.32 -15.09
N TRP A 39 -14.83 -26.12 -13.78
CA TRP A 39 -15.43 -24.99 -13.10
C TRP A 39 -14.33 -24.04 -12.65
N VAL A 40 -14.46 -22.76 -12.96
CA VAL A 40 -13.48 -21.74 -12.59
C VAL A 40 -14.08 -20.88 -11.49
N GLN A 41 -13.32 -20.73 -10.40
CA GLN A 41 -13.63 -19.81 -9.32
C GLN A 41 -13.17 -18.42 -9.77
N THR A 42 -14.13 -17.52 -9.94
CA THR A 42 -13.86 -16.13 -10.35
C THR A 42 -13.35 -15.32 -9.15
N SER A 43 -12.81 -14.14 -9.40
CA SER A 43 -12.23 -13.28 -8.36
C SER A 43 -13.26 -12.71 -7.36
N ASP A 44 -14.56 -12.93 -7.60
CA ASP A 44 -15.67 -12.65 -6.68
C ASP A 44 -16.18 -13.90 -5.94
N ASP A 45 -15.44 -15.02 -6.01
CA ASP A 45 -15.74 -16.31 -5.36
C ASP A 45 -16.97 -17.05 -5.93
N SER A 46 -17.55 -16.57 -7.04
CA SER A 46 -18.59 -17.31 -7.76
C SER A 46 -17.99 -18.40 -8.65
N VAL A 47 -18.79 -19.44 -8.94
CA VAL A 47 -18.34 -20.61 -9.71
C VAL A 47 -19.13 -20.66 -11.02
N VAL A 48 -18.42 -20.48 -12.14
CA VAL A 48 -19.00 -20.47 -13.49
C VAL A 48 -18.35 -21.52 -14.39
N GLU A 49 -19.09 -21.99 -15.39
CA GLU A 49 -18.64 -23.02 -16.32
C GLU A 49 -17.60 -22.45 -17.31
N ALA A 50 -16.41 -23.06 -17.39
CA ALA A 50 -15.23 -22.54 -18.11
C ALA A 50 -15.50 -22.16 -19.59
N LYS A 51 -16.33 -22.93 -20.29
CA LYS A 51 -16.69 -22.64 -21.71
C LYS A 51 -17.47 -21.34 -21.89
N THR A 52 -18.17 -20.89 -20.84
CA THR A 52 -18.92 -19.62 -20.85
C THR A 52 -17.97 -18.43 -20.66
N TYR A 53 -16.85 -18.63 -19.95
CA TYR A 53 -15.82 -17.62 -19.76
C TYR A 53 -15.05 -17.34 -21.07
N ASP A 54 -14.67 -18.38 -21.81
CA ASP A 54 -13.94 -18.24 -23.09
C ASP A 54 -14.79 -17.59 -24.20
N ALA A 55 -16.11 -17.87 -24.24
CA ALA A 55 -17.02 -17.29 -25.24
C ALA A 55 -17.23 -15.77 -25.11
N VAL A 56 -16.98 -15.20 -23.92
CA VAL A 56 -17.00 -13.76 -23.66
C VAL A 56 -15.76 -13.06 -24.21
N LEU A 57 -14.62 -13.77 -24.25
CA LEU A 57 -13.35 -13.24 -24.76
C LEU A 57 -13.27 -13.26 -26.30
N GLU A 58 -13.93 -14.20 -26.96
CA GLU A 58 -13.85 -14.36 -28.43
C GLU A 58 -14.75 -13.41 -29.26
N ASN A 59 -15.62 -12.60 -28.64
CA ASN A 59 -16.60 -11.78 -29.37
C ASN A 59 -16.46 -10.25 -29.18
N ALA A 60 -15.34 -9.75 -28.65
CA ALA A 60 -15.09 -8.30 -28.60
C ALA A 60 -14.61 -7.77 -29.98
N PRO A 61 -15.31 -6.82 -30.63
CA PRO A 61 -14.87 -6.23 -31.89
C PRO A 61 -13.60 -5.37 -31.69
N PRO A 62 -12.76 -5.20 -32.74
CA PRO A 62 -11.51 -4.46 -32.61
C PRO A 62 -11.81 -2.97 -32.46
N VAL A 63 -11.53 -2.40 -31.28
CA VAL A 63 -11.57 -0.96 -31.09
C VAL A 63 -10.23 -0.37 -31.50
N ILE A 64 -10.35 0.56 -32.43
CA ILE A 64 -9.31 1.29 -33.13
C ILE A 64 -8.59 2.19 -32.11
N SER A 65 -7.31 1.94 -31.91
CA SER A 65 -6.39 2.81 -31.17
C SER A 65 -5.88 3.94 -32.05
N SER A 66 -6.05 5.16 -31.58
CA SER A 66 -5.22 6.32 -31.93
C SER A 66 -5.30 7.26 -30.72
N GLU A 67 -4.26 7.41 -29.90
CA GLU A 67 -2.95 7.92 -30.31
C GLU A 67 -1.78 6.97 -30.02
N THR A 68 -0.82 7.01 -30.93
CA THR A 68 0.19 5.99 -31.21
C THR A 68 1.34 5.94 -30.18
N SER A 69 1.46 4.78 -29.52
CA SER A 69 2.68 3.98 -29.27
C SER A 69 3.97 4.48 -29.94
N ALA A 70 5.15 4.47 -29.29
CA ALA A 70 5.77 3.23 -28.84
C ALA A 70 6.75 3.41 -27.66
N GLY A 71 6.51 2.65 -26.58
CA GLY A 71 7.40 2.39 -25.45
C GLY A 71 7.07 1.00 -24.88
N PRO A 72 7.98 0.33 -24.15
CA PRO A 72 8.08 -1.13 -24.08
C PRO A 72 7.08 -1.85 -23.16
N PHE A 73 5.82 -1.40 -23.03
CA PHE A 73 4.79 -2.18 -22.32
C PHE A 73 3.38 -2.00 -22.94
N GLN A 74 2.88 -3.03 -23.62
CA GLN A 74 1.46 -3.39 -23.74
C GLN A 74 1.38 -4.93 -23.62
N SER A 75 0.44 -5.58 -22.93
CA SER A 75 -0.97 -5.26 -22.66
C SER A 75 -1.47 -5.88 -21.34
N VAL A 76 -2.48 -5.24 -20.76
CA VAL A 76 -3.36 -5.69 -19.66
C VAL A 76 -4.42 -6.68 -20.20
N VAL A 77 -4.70 -7.80 -19.52
CA VAL A 77 -5.85 -8.70 -19.83
C VAL A 77 -6.21 -9.58 -18.60
N ALA A 78 -7.45 -9.74 -18.10
CA ALA A 78 -8.78 -9.23 -18.42
C ALA A 78 -9.53 -8.92 -17.10
N GLY A 79 -10.43 -7.91 -17.11
CA GLY A 79 -11.12 -7.43 -15.90
C GLY A 79 -10.49 -6.19 -15.27
N GLU A 80 -9.83 -5.35 -16.08
CA GLU A 80 -9.21 -4.09 -15.64
C GLU A 80 -10.02 -2.87 -16.09
N GLY A 81 -10.06 -1.84 -15.25
CA GLY A 81 -10.98 -0.70 -15.29
C GLY A 81 -10.33 0.65 -15.22
N PHE A 82 -9.11 0.77 -15.74
CA PHE A 82 -8.31 1.97 -15.64
C PHE A 82 -7.31 2.07 -16.80
N ASN A 83 -6.82 3.29 -17.01
CA ASN A 83 -5.64 3.57 -17.82
C ASN A 83 -4.65 4.32 -16.91
N ALA A 84 -3.35 4.10 -17.09
CA ALA A 84 -2.31 4.74 -16.32
C ALA A 84 -1.16 5.16 -17.24
N PHE A 85 -0.52 6.28 -16.91
CA PHE A 85 0.69 6.68 -17.61
C PHE A 85 1.82 5.65 -17.36
N SER A 86 2.80 5.58 -18.26
CA SER A 86 3.75 4.47 -18.37
C SER A 86 4.78 4.32 -17.23
N LEU A 87 4.65 5.05 -16.12
CA LEU A 87 5.56 5.00 -14.97
C LEU A 87 4.80 4.74 -13.67
N PRO A 88 5.39 3.98 -12.73
CA PRO A 88 4.83 3.82 -11.40
C PRO A 88 4.88 5.11 -10.60
N SER A 89 4.07 5.16 -9.54
CA SER A 89 4.01 6.29 -8.63
C SER A 89 5.13 6.26 -7.59
N TYR A 90 5.55 7.44 -7.14
CA TYR A 90 6.44 7.60 -5.98
C TYR A 90 5.78 7.14 -4.66
N GLY A 91 4.45 7.00 -4.61
CA GLY A 91 3.76 6.34 -3.51
C GLY A 91 3.42 7.22 -2.31
N ASP A 92 4.10 8.35 -2.11
CA ASP A 92 3.78 9.33 -1.07
C ASP A 92 3.62 10.73 -1.64
N TYR A 93 2.49 11.36 -1.38
CA TYR A 93 2.28 12.75 -1.76
C TYR A 93 1.66 13.58 -0.64
N THR A 94 2.18 14.79 -0.51
CA THR A 94 1.53 15.87 0.23
C THR A 94 0.81 16.78 -0.74
N ILE A 95 -0.50 16.86 -0.64
CA ILE A 95 -1.30 17.86 -1.32
C ILE A 95 -1.08 19.20 -0.63
N LYS A 96 -0.57 20.18 -1.38
CA LYS A 96 -0.46 21.58 -0.95
C LYS A 96 -1.40 22.46 -1.76
N LEU A 97 -2.25 23.19 -1.05
CA LEU A 97 -3.15 24.17 -1.65
C LEU A 97 -2.34 25.43 -1.98
N VAL A 98 -2.44 25.89 -3.22
CA VAL A 98 -1.72 27.06 -3.70
C VAL A 98 -2.68 28.24 -3.71
N ALA A 99 -2.29 29.35 -3.08
CA ALA A 99 -3.06 30.58 -3.12
C ALA A 99 -3.36 31.00 -4.56
N SER A 100 -4.54 31.56 -4.79
CA SER A 100 -4.93 32.03 -6.12
C SER A 100 -5.74 33.31 -6.04
N VAL A 101 -5.54 34.17 -7.03
CA VAL A 101 -6.34 35.39 -7.24
C VAL A 101 -7.66 35.11 -7.95
N ASP A 102 -7.77 33.95 -8.62
CA ASP A 102 -8.95 33.57 -9.41
C ASP A 102 -10.03 32.88 -8.57
N GLY A 103 -9.72 32.48 -7.34
CA GLY A 103 -10.68 31.89 -6.41
C GLY A 103 -10.02 31.34 -5.16
N ASP A 104 -10.84 31.15 -4.12
CA ASP A 104 -10.38 30.56 -2.86
C ASP A 104 -10.24 29.04 -2.98
N ILE A 105 -9.00 28.55 -2.91
CA ILE A 105 -8.68 27.11 -2.97
C ILE A 105 -9.15 26.35 -1.72
N GLU A 106 -9.34 27.03 -0.58
CA GLU A 106 -9.69 26.37 0.69
C GLU A 106 -11.07 25.71 0.66
N ILE A 107 -11.97 26.17 -0.22
CA ILE A 107 -13.28 25.55 -0.42
C ILE A 107 -13.17 24.08 -0.88
N TYR A 108 -12.01 23.68 -1.43
CA TYR A 108 -11.72 22.32 -1.89
C TYR A 108 -11.03 21.45 -0.85
N ARG A 109 -10.57 21.99 0.29
CA ARG A 109 -9.82 21.22 1.30
C ARG A 109 -10.54 19.97 1.75
N THR A 110 -11.85 20.06 2.03
CA THR A 110 -12.63 18.90 2.47
C THR A 110 -12.79 17.84 1.38
N LYS A 111 -12.82 18.24 0.10
CA LYS A 111 -12.91 17.32 -1.04
C LYS A 111 -11.59 16.61 -1.30
N LEU A 112 -10.47 17.35 -1.19
CA LEU A 112 -9.11 16.81 -1.24
C LEU A 112 -8.88 15.85 -0.06
N GLN A 113 -9.37 16.17 1.13
CA GLN A 113 -9.28 15.29 2.30
C GLN A 113 -10.11 14.02 2.11
N GLN A 114 -11.31 14.13 1.55
CA GLN A 114 -12.13 12.96 1.22
C GLN A 114 -11.38 12.04 0.24
N MET A 115 -10.84 12.59 -0.84
CA MET A 115 -10.06 11.80 -1.79
C MET A 115 -8.83 11.16 -1.14
N ALA A 116 -8.08 11.91 -0.34
CA ALA A 116 -6.93 11.38 0.39
C ALA A 116 -7.32 10.20 1.28
N ASN A 117 -8.47 10.30 1.96
CA ASN A 117 -8.99 9.19 2.77
C ASN A 117 -9.38 7.98 1.91
N GLU A 118 -10.00 8.18 0.74
CA GLU A 118 -10.34 7.10 -0.20
C GLU A 118 -9.07 6.41 -0.73
N VAL A 119 -8.06 7.17 -1.15
CA VAL A 119 -6.77 6.65 -1.62
C VAL A 119 -6.11 5.82 -0.52
N ASN A 120 -5.89 6.43 0.66
CA ASN A 120 -5.21 5.79 1.79
C ASN A 120 -5.91 4.53 2.31
N ALA A 121 -7.22 4.40 2.10
CA ALA A 121 -8.00 3.24 2.54
C ALA A 121 -7.94 2.05 1.57
N HIS A 122 -7.54 2.27 0.32
CA HIS A 122 -7.74 1.28 -0.75
C HIS A 122 -6.47 0.85 -1.47
N ASN A 123 -5.36 1.55 -1.27
CA ASN A 123 -4.09 1.31 -1.96
C ASN A 123 -2.88 1.62 -1.05
N GLY A 124 -1.70 1.16 -1.45
CA GLY A 124 -0.43 1.46 -0.75
C GLY A 124 0.14 2.86 -1.06
N LEU A 125 -0.65 3.75 -1.70
CA LEU A 125 -0.29 5.16 -1.81
C LEU A 125 -0.68 5.87 -0.52
N SER A 126 0.12 6.84 -0.10
CA SER A 126 -0.22 7.73 1.00
C SER A 126 -0.36 9.16 0.50
N LEU A 127 -1.50 9.75 0.82
CA LEU A 127 -1.90 11.09 0.42
C LEU A 127 -2.28 11.88 1.67
N VAL A 128 -1.64 13.01 1.88
CA VAL A 128 -1.90 13.89 3.03
C VAL A 128 -2.17 15.30 2.54
N VAL A 129 -3.21 15.96 3.06
CA VAL A 129 -3.48 17.37 2.76
C VAL A 129 -2.81 18.25 3.81
N ALA A 130 -1.80 19.02 3.42
CA ALA A 130 -1.08 19.93 4.33
C ALA A 130 -1.97 21.09 4.77
N ALA A 131 -1.82 21.52 6.03
CA ALA A 131 -2.51 22.69 6.55
C ALA A 131 -2.04 23.99 5.88
N GLY A 132 -2.95 24.96 5.73
CA GLY A 132 -2.67 26.27 5.13
C GLY A 132 -2.45 26.21 3.62
N GLN A 133 -1.94 27.31 3.08
CA GLN A 133 -1.65 27.50 1.66
C GLN A 133 -0.17 27.80 1.44
N VAL A 134 0.31 27.50 0.23
CA VAL A 134 1.61 28.00 -0.28
C VAL A 134 1.40 29.15 -1.25
N ALA A 135 2.42 29.97 -1.44
CA ALA A 135 2.38 31.12 -2.34
C ALA A 135 2.14 30.69 -3.79
N ALA A 136 1.37 31.52 -4.51
CA ALA A 136 1.13 31.35 -5.95
C ALA A 136 2.43 31.55 -6.75
N PRO A 137 2.63 30.83 -7.87
CA PRO A 137 3.65 31.19 -8.85
C PRO A 137 3.31 32.54 -9.53
N ALA A 138 4.30 33.14 -10.20
CA ALA A 138 4.10 34.39 -10.93
C ALA A 138 3.06 34.27 -12.08
N SER A 139 2.95 33.07 -12.66
CA SER A 139 1.92 32.71 -13.64
C SER A 139 1.26 31.40 -13.21
N PRO A 140 -0.07 31.27 -13.27
CA PRO A 140 -0.74 30.00 -12.98
C PRO A 140 -0.21 28.83 -13.84
N ASN A 141 0.18 29.09 -15.09
CA ASN A 141 0.67 28.07 -16.00
C ASN A 141 2.09 27.57 -15.68
N SER A 142 2.80 28.24 -14.77
CA SER A 142 4.14 27.84 -14.32
C SER A 142 4.11 27.14 -12.97
N LEU A 143 2.97 26.58 -12.56
CA LEU A 143 2.89 25.79 -11.34
C LEU A 143 3.76 24.53 -11.48
N THR A 144 4.64 24.32 -10.50
CA THR A 144 5.50 23.14 -10.40
C THR A 144 5.42 22.59 -8.98
N ALA A 145 5.61 21.28 -8.85
CA ALA A 145 5.63 20.60 -7.56
C ALA A 145 7.00 19.92 -7.32
N PRO A 146 7.60 20.09 -6.13
CA PRO A 146 8.71 19.25 -5.65
C PRO A 146 8.33 17.77 -5.59
N VAL A 147 9.35 16.91 -5.53
CA VAL A 147 9.17 15.47 -5.26
C VAL A 147 8.36 15.26 -3.98
N GLY A 148 7.38 14.36 -4.04
CA GLY A 148 6.45 14.07 -2.95
C GLY A 148 5.37 15.14 -2.74
N GLU A 149 5.20 16.10 -3.65
CA GLU A 149 4.10 17.08 -3.59
C GLU A 149 3.11 16.94 -4.75
N ILE A 150 1.84 17.16 -4.44
CA ILE A 150 0.82 17.51 -5.43
C ILE A 150 0.36 18.93 -5.13
N ARG A 151 0.47 19.84 -6.10
CA ARG A 151 0.04 21.23 -5.92
C ARG A 151 -1.29 21.49 -6.62
N VAL A 152 -2.25 22.01 -5.87
CA VAL A 152 -3.61 22.24 -6.35
C VAL A 152 -3.93 23.72 -6.27
N MET A 153 -4.40 24.31 -7.37
CA MET A 153 -4.81 25.71 -7.42
C MET A 153 -6.13 25.90 -8.14
N VAL A 154 -6.83 26.99 -7.84
CA VAL A 154 -7.93 27.48 -8.68
C VAL A 154 -7.35 28.43 -9.73
N SER A 155 -7.77 28.34 -10.98
CA SER A 155 -7.26 29.23 -12.04
C SER A 155 -8.20 29.34 -13.23
N LEU A 156 -8.25 30.50 -13.87
CA LEU A 156 -8.92 30.69 -15.16
C LEU A 156 -8.13 30.07 -16.33
N THR A 157 -6.82 29.89 -16.17
CA THR A 157 -5.93 29.33 -17.20
C THR A 157 -5.07 28.19 -16.66
N SER A 158 -4.77 27.23 -17.51
CA SER A 158 -3.83 26.15 -17.22
C SER A 158 -3.01 25.81 -18.47
N PRO A 159 -2.02 24.90 -18.37
CA PRO A 159 -1.37 24.33 -19.54
C PRO A 159 -2.34 23.63 -20.52
N CYS A 160 -3.49 23.17 -20.05
CA CYS A 160 -4.56 22.62 -20.90
C CYS A 160 -5.39 23.71 -21.63
N GLY A 161 -5.07 24.99 -21.43
CA GLY A 161 -5.76 26.15 -21.99
C GLY A 161 -6.66 26.87 -20.98
N ALA A 162 -7.62 27.66 -21.48
CA ALA A 162 -8.58 28.34 -20.62
C ALA A 162 -9.55 27.33 -19.98
N LEU A 163 -9.75 27.43 -18.66
CA LEU A 163 -10.70 26.59 -17.89
C LEU A 163 -12.10 27.20 -17.91
N SER A 164 -12.62 27.34 -19.13
CA SER A 164 -13.94 27.87 -19.46
C SER A 164 -14.56 27.05 -20.60
N GLY A 165 -15.85 27.27 -20.89
CA GLY A 165 -16.50 26.62 -22.04
C GLY A 165 -16.63 25.09 -21.92
N GLY A 166 -16.75 24.57 -20.69
CA GLY A 166 -16.90 23.14 -20.43
C GLY A 166 -15.63 22.43 -19.97
N LYS A 167 -14.45 23.08 -20.02
CA LYS A 167 -13.23 22.59 -19.36
C LYS A 167 -13.30 22.88 -17.86
N LEU A 168 -13.36 21.82 -17.06
CA LEU A 168 -13.63 21.90 -15.62
C LEU A 168 -12.35 21.88 -14.76
N GLY A 169 -11.28 21.28 -15.27
CA GLY A 169 -9.99 21.18 -14.62
C GLY A 169 -8.88 20.83 -15.61
N CYS A 170 -7.68 20.69 -15.06
CA CYS A 170 -6.49 20.19 -15.74
C CYS A 170 -5.55 19.63 -14.66
N GLY A 171 -5.05 18.42 -14.85
CA GLY A 171 -4.24 17.74 -13.87
C GLY A 171 -3.24 16.82 -14.55
N GLY A 172 -2.13 16.55 -13.88
CA GLY A 172 -1.11 15.68 -14.41
C GLY A 172 0.12 15.59 -13.54
N THR A 173 1.00 14.66 -13.90
CA THR A 173 2.29 14.49 -13.26
C THR A 173 3.22 15.65 -13.64
N SER A 174 4.07 16.10 -12.71
CA SER A 174 4.90 17.30 -12.89
C SER A 174 6.40 17.02 -12.92
N SER A 175 6.86 15.91 -12.35
CA SER A 175 8.27 15.51 -12.37
C SER A 175 8.41 13.99 -12.19
N SER A 176 9.62 13.49 -12.45
CA SER A 176 10.00 12.11 -12.18
C SER A 176 11.30 12.01 -11.40
N VAL A 177 11.50 10.88 -10.74
CA VAL A 177 12.72 10.54 -9.98
C VAL A 177 13.09 9.09 -10.23
N VAL A 178 14.37 8.77 -10.17
CA VAL A 178 14.84 7.37 -10.19
C VAL A 178 15.06 6.95 -8.74
N VAL A 179 14.39 5.89 -8.33
CA VAL A 179 14.54 5.25 -7.01
C VAL A 179 14.80 3.77 -7.28
N GLU A 180 15.76 3.13 -6.62
CA GLU A 180 16.06 1.69 -6.82
C GLU A 180 16.19 1.31 -8.33
N GLY A 181 16.78 2.20 -9.15
CA GLY A 181 16.95 1.99 -10.60
C GLY A 181 15.70 2.12 -11.49
N VAL A 182 14.54 2.48 -10.94
CA VAL A 182 13.27 2.63 -11.68
C VAL A 182 12.80 4.09 -11.70
N THR A 183 12.46 4.60 -12.88
CA THR A 183 11.90 5.96 -13.04
C THR A 183 10.43 5.99 -12.60
N ARG A 184 10.06 6.94 -11.73
CA ARG A 184 8.73 7.09 -11.12
C ARG A 184 8.19 8.49 -11.27
N PHE A 185 6.87 8.64 -11.33
CA PHE A 185 6.24 9.95 -11.17
C PHE A 185 6.41 10.45 -9.75
N ALA A 186 7.09 11.57 -9.60
CA ALA A 186 7.55 12.07 -8.32
C ALA A 186 6.70 13.20 -7.78
N SER A 187 5.88 13.85 -8.62
CA SER A 187 5.04 14.97 -8.20
C SER A 187 3.89 15.19 -9.18
N GLY A 188 2.92 16.03 -8.80
CA GLY A 188 1.78 16.37 -9.65
C GLY A 188 1.27 17.79 -9.45
N VAL A 189 0.49 18.26 -10.42
CA VAL A 189 -0.09 19.61 -10.43
C VAL A 189 -1.54 19.54 -10.91
N VAL A 190 -2.39 20.36 -10.30
CA VAL A 190 -3.83 20.41 -10.57
C VAL A 190 -4.32 21.85 -10.60
N TRP A 191 -5.10 22.17 -11.63
CA TRP A 191 -5.85 23.39 -11.79
C TRP A 191 -7.34 23.08 -11.81
N LEU A 192 -8.10 23.76 -10.96
CA LEU A 192 -9.55 23.68 -10.88
C LEU A 192 -10.18 24.96 -11.43
N SER A 193 -11.24 24.84 -12.24
CA SER A 193 -11.93 26.03 -12.75
C SER A 193 -12.60 26.79 -11.59
N PRO A 194 -12.50 28.13 -11.55
CA PRO A 194 -13.19 28.94 -10.54
C PRO A 194 -14.72 28.92 -10.69
N THR A 195 -15.22 28.45 -11.84
CA THR A 195 -16.65 28.37 -12.14
C THR A 195 -17.26 26.99 -11.88
N LEU A 196 -16.52 26.08 -11.24
CA LEU A 196 -17.00 24.75 -10.86
C LEU A 196 -18.25 24.85 -9.97
N SER A 197 -19.36 24.31 -10.46
CA SER A 197 -20.56 24.13 -9.64
C SER A 197 -20.27 23.20 -8.47
N SER A 198 -20.97 23.38 -7.34
CA SER A 198 -20.78 22.58 -6.12
C SER A 198 -20.89 21.07 -6.37
N VAL A 199 -21.79 20.66 -7.27
CA VAL A 199 -22.01 19.24 -7.65
C VAL A 199 -20.79 18.68 -8.42
N CYS A 200 -20.07 19.52 -9.15
CA CYS A 200 -18.88 19.11 -9.91
C CYS A 200 -17.58 19.15 -9.10
N GLN A 201 -17.56 19.73 -7.89
CA GLN A 201 -16.32 19.92 -7.14
C GLN A 201 -15.63 18.60 -6.78
N GLN A 202 -16.36 17.66 -6.15
CA GLN A 202 -15.79 16.36 -5.78
C GLN A 202 -15.36 15.51 -6.99
N PRO A 203 -16.20 15.29 -8.02
CA PRO A 203 -15.80 14.44 -9.15
C PRO A 203 -14.61 15.00 -9.93
N VAL A 204 -14.53 16.32 -10.10
CA VAL A 204 -13.39 16.95 -10.80
C VAL A 204 -12.14 16.91 -9.94
N VAL A 205 -12.22 17.15 -8.62
CA VAL A 205 -11.08 16.94 -7.72
C VAL A 205 -10.55 15.51 -7.83
N ASN A 206 -11.42 14.51 -7.78
CA ASN A 206 -11.03 13.10 -7.89
C ASN A 206 -10.35 12.79 -9.23
N HIS A 207 -10.89 13.32 -10.33
CA HIS A 207 -10.37 13.14 -11.67
C HIS A 207 -8.97 13.77 -11.84
N GLU A 208 -8.83 15.06 -11.54
CA GLU A 208 -7.58 15.78 -11.80
C GLU A 208 -6.44 15.34 -10.88
N VAL A 209 -6.76 15.01 -9.63
CA VAL A 209 -5.76 14.43 -8.72
C VAL A 209 -5.44 12.99 -9.13
N GLY A 210 -6.38 12.25 -9.74
CA GLY A 210 -6.11 10.96 -10.38
C GLY A 210 -5.01 11.08 -11.43
N HIS A 211 -5.09 12.08 -12.30
CA HIS A 211 -4.01 12.42 -13.24
C HIS A 211 -2.70 12.80 -12.55
N ALA A 212 -2.78 13.59 -11.48
CA ALA A 212 -1.59 13.97 -10.70
C ALA A 212 -0.89 12.78 -10.03
N LEU A 213 -1.62 11.70 -9.74
CA LEU A 213 -1.10 10.45 -9.19
C LEU A 213 -0.54 9.51 -10.27
N GLY A 214 -0.98 9.64 -11.52
CA GLY A 214 -0.49 8.83 -12.64
C GLY A 214 -1.58 8.12 -13.44
N LEU A 215 -2.87 8.29 -13.11
CA LEU A 215 -3.96 7.73 -13.90
C LEU A 215 -4.13 8.51 -15.20
N ASP A 216 -4.53 7.82 -16.26
CA ASP A 216 -4.90 8.39 -17.54
C ASP A 216 -6.41 8.25 -17.75
N HIS A 217 -6.95 8.88 -18.79
CA HIS A 217 -8.37 8.80 -19.09
C HIS A 217 -8.83 7.35 -19.32
N PHE A 218 -9.98 7.02 -18.75
CA PHE A 218 -10.66 5.74 -18.93
C PHE A 218 -12.13 5.99 -19.32
N ASP A 219 -12.39 5.99 -20.63
CA ASP A 219 -13.72 6.30 -21.17
C ASP A 219 -14.68 5.11 -21.21
N ASP A 220 -14.15 3.90 -21.01
CA ASP A 220 -14.89 2.64 -21.02
C ASP A 220 -15.64 2.39 -19.70
N LEU A 221 -16.32 1.23 -19.65
CA LEU A 221 -17.02 0.77 -18.47
C LEU A 221 -16.18 -0.26 -17.72
N TYR A 222 -16.07 -0.09 -16.40
CA TYR A 222 -15.57 -1.13 -15.51
C TYR A 222 -16.72 -1.74 -14.73
N LEU A 223 -16.87 -3.07 -14.81
CA LEU A 223 -18.01 -3.79 -14.24
C LEU A 223 -19.36 -3.18 -14.66
N GLY A 224 -19.46 -2.77 -15.93
CA GLY A 224 -20.66 -2.15 -16.51
C GLY A 224 -20.93 -0.70 -16.09
N LEU A 225 -20.02 -0.06 -15.35
CA LEU A 225 -20.20 1.30 -14.83
C LEU A 225 -19.12 2.26 -15.35
N PRO A 226 -19.45 3.52 -15.66
CA PRO A 226 -18.45 4.53 -16.00
C PRO A 226 -17.59 4.85 -14.77
N GLN A 227 -16.33 5.23 -14.98
CA GLN A 227 -15.39 5.56 -13.91
C GLN A 227 -15.18 7.08 -13.80
N VAL A 228 -14.55 7.54 -12.72
CA VAL A 228 -14.26 8.96 -12.52
C VAL A 228 -13.24 9.47 -13.53
N MET A 229 -12.29 8.63 -13.93
CA MET A 229 -11.27 8.96 -14.95
C MET A 229 -11.80 9.07 -16.39
N LYS A 230 -13.12 8.99 -16.61
CA LYS A 230 -13.71 9.29 -17.92
C LYS A 230 -13.45 10.75 -18.30
N SER A 231 -13.08 11.01 -19.55
CA SER A 231 -12.75 12.34 -20.11
C SER A 231 -13.93 13.33 -20.13
N THR A 232 -15.13 12.84 -19.79
CA THR A 232 -16.38 13.62 -19.77
C THR A 232 -17.18 13.25 -18.52
N THR A 233 -17.78 14.26 -17.89
CA THR A 233 -18.50 14.07 -16.62
C THR A 233 -19.88 14.71 -16.63
N SER A 234 -20.84 14.03 -16.01
CA SER A 234 -22.15 14.59 -15.64
C SER A 234 -22.17 15.09 -14.19
N CYS A 235 -21.01 15.13 -13.53
CA CYS A 235 -20.83 15.51 -12.13
C CYS A 235 -21.64 14.64 -11.15
N SER A 236 -21.82 13.36 -11.48
CA SER A 236 -22.64 12.41 -10.70
C SER A 236 -21.83 11.48 -9.79
N PHE A 237 -20.50 11.65 -9.72
CA PHE A 237 -19.64 10.84 -8.87
C PHE A 237 -19.38 11.56 -7.54
N SER A 238 -19.60 10.84 -6.44
CA SER A 238 -19.29 11.32 -5.09
C SER A 238 -17.98 10.77 -4.52
N ALA A 239 -17.39 9.76 -5.16
CA ALA A 239 -16.19 9.03 -4.75
C ALA A 239 -15.54 8.37 -5.98
N LEU A 240 -14.27 7.95 -5.84
CA LEU A 240 -13.61 7.06 -6.80
C LEU A 240 -14.38 5.74 -6.93
N ARG A 241 -14.36 5.13 -8.13
CA ARG A 241 -15.00 3.84 -8.38
C ARG A 241 -13.97 2.72 -8.46
N ALA A 242 -14.47 1.47 -8.47
CA ALA A 242 -13.63 0.29 -8.38
C ALA A 242 -12.57 0.20 -9.49
N GLY A 243 -12.86 0.70 -10.69
CA GLY A 243 -11.89 0.77 -11.78
C GLY A 243 -10.79 1.80 -11.50
N ASP A 244 -11.18 3.02 -11.10
CA ASP A 244 -10.22 4.06 -10.70
C ASP A 244 -9.28 3.56 -9.58
N LEU A 245 -9.84 2.91 -8.56
CA LEU A 245 -9.10 2.34 -7.44
C LEU A 245 -8.18 1.19 -7.87
N ASN A 246 -8.62 0.36 -8.84
CA ASN A 246 -7.78 -0.70 -9.40
C ASN A 246 -6.56 -0.10 -10.13
N GLY A 247 -6.75 1.02 -10.84
CA GLY A 247 -5.62 1.71 -11.46
C GLY A 247 -4.66 2.31 -10.46
N MET A 248 -5.16 2.85 -9.36
CA MET A 248 -4.28 3.34 -8.30
C MET A 248 -3.46 2.21 -7.68
N ARG A 249 -3.98 1.00 -7.57
CA ARG A 249 -3.22 -0.17 -7.11
C ARG A 249 -2.11 -0.56 -8.08
N TRP A 250 -2.33 -0.41 -9.38
CA TRP A 250 -1.29 -0.64 -10.39
C TRP A 250 -0.13 0.36 -10.30
N LEU A 251 -0.40 1.58 -9.85
CA LEU A 251 0.63 2.60 -9.63
C LEU A 251 1.51 2.32 -8.40
N VAL A 252 1.08 1.45 -7.49
CA VAL A 252 1.78 1.12 -6.24
C VAL A 252 2.89 0.09 -6.50
N GLN A 253 4.01 0.22 -5.79
CA GLN A 253 5.12 -0.72 -5.84
C GLN A 253 4.97 -1.83 -4.79
N PRO A 254 5.57 -3.01 -5.00
CA PRO A 254 5.64 -4.02 -3.96
C PRO A 254 6.34 -3.45 -2.73
N THR A 255 5.82 -3.76 -1.55
CA THR A 255 6.41 -3.33 -0.28
C THR A 255 7.63 -4.19 0.06
N PRO A 256 8.56 -3.71 0.91
CA PRO A 256 9.69 -4.50 1.39
C PRO A 256 9.25 -5.80 2.07
N VAL A 257 10.12 -6.81 2.09
CA VAL A 257 9.79 -8.12 2.70
C VAL A 257 9.42 -8.01 4.19
N ASN A 258 10.00 -7.05 4.88
CA ASN A 258 9.80 -6.77 6.30
C ASN A 258 8.94 -5.53 6.56
N ASP A 259 8.03 -5.24 5.65
CA ASP A 259 7.07 -4.14 5.72
C ASP A 259 6.16 -4.21 6.95
N SER A 260 5.73 -5.41 7.35
CA SER A 260 4.86 -5.61 8.51
C SER A 260 5.61 -6.25 9.68
N VAL A 261 5.16 -5.99 10.91
CA VAL A 261 5.60 -6.68 12.13
C VAL A 261 5.48 -8.21 11.97
N ALA A 262 4.42 -8.68 11.31
CA ALA A 262 4.20 -10.10 11.09
C ALA A 262 5.25 -10.74 10.16
N SER A 263 5.79 -9.94 9.23
CA SER A 263 6.85 -10.33 8.28
C SER A 263 8.23 -9.84 8.69
N ALA A 264 8.41 -9.40 9.94
CA ALA A 264 9.68 -8.91 10.46
C ALA A 264 10.81 -9.92 10.21
N VAL A 265 11.95 -9.43 9.70
CA VAL A 265 13.13 -10.27 9.42
C VAL A 265 13.80 -10.67 10.73
N ASP A 266 14.12 -11.96 10.86
CA ASP A 266 14.80 -12.48 12.04
C ASP A 266 16.27 -12.05 12.09
N VAL A 267 16.67 -11.47 13.22
CA VAL A 267 18.06 -11.09 13.51
C VAL A 267 18.77 -12.29 14.14
N CYS A 268 19.77 -12.81 13.43
CA CYS A 268 20.53 -13.99 13.84
C CYS A 268 21.98 -13.64 14.20
N GLY A 269 22.27 -13.44 15.49
CA GLY A 269 23.61 -13.05 15.94
C GLY A 269 24.06 -11.72 15.34
N ASP A 270 25.36 -11.45 15.43
CA ASP A 270 25.96 -10.27 14.80
C ASP A 270 25.69 -10.29 13.29
N SER A 271 25.03 -9.25 12.81
CA SER A 271 24.60 -9.18 11.42
C SER A 271 24.46 -7.73 10.94
N THR A 272 24.60 -7.55 9.63
CA THR A 272 24.20 -6.32 8.95
C THR A 272 23.09 -6.71 7.98
N LEU A 273 21.94 -6.07 8.10
CA LEU A 273 20.77 -6.34 7.26
C LEU A 273 20.34 -5.06 6.54
N PRO A 274 19.93 -5.14 5.27
CA PRO A 274 19.46 -3.97 4.54
C PRO A 274 18.09 -3.53 5.07
N ALA A 275 17.86 -2.21 5.04
CA ALA A 275 16.58 -1.55 5.34
C ALA A 275 16.22 -0.58 4.21
N SER A 276 15.22 -0.93 3.40
CA SER A 276 14.60 0.00 2.45
C SER A 276 13.25 0.46 2.99
N THR A 277 13.08 1.77 3.19
CA THR A 277 11.83 2.40 3.63
C THR A 277 11.05 3.03 2.48
N TRP A 278 11.50 2.87 1.22
CA TRP A 278 10.91 3.56 0.07
C TRP A 278 9.42 3.27 -0.13
N PHE A 279 9.03 2.01 0.02
CA PHE A 279 7.65 1.55 -0.22
C PHE A 279 7.06 0.76 0.95
N ALA A 280 7.73 0.79 2.11
CA ALA A 280 7.17 0.26 3.35
C ALA A 280 5.86 0.98 3.69
N THR A 281 5.04 0.51 4.61
CA THR A 281 3.72 1.04 4.91
C THR A 281 3.55 1.07 6.42
N LYS A 282 2.80 2.06 6.89
CA LYS A 282 2.42 2.08 8.30
C LYS A 282 1.33 1.04 8.55
N GLU A 283 1.43 0.36 9.68
CA GLU A 283 0.39 -0.52 10.17
C GLU A 283 -0.62 0.24 11.04
N ALA A 284 -1.85 -0.28 11.09
CA ALA A 284 -2.87 0.30 11.95
C ALA A 284 -2.46 0.18 13.42
N SER A 285 -2.51 1.29 14.16
CA SER A 285 -2.11 1.38 15.57
C SER A 285 -0.61 1.21 15.82
N GLU A 286 0.22 1.35 14.79
CA GLU A 286 1.66 1.45 14.95
C GLU A 286 2.03 2.63 15.88
N PRO A 287 2.91 2.42 16.87
CA PRO A 287 3.37 3.50 17.74
C PRO A 287 4.25 4.50 16.98
N ALA A 288 4.34 5.72 17.50
CA ALA A 288 5.41 6.63 17.11
C ALA A 288 6.78 6.06 17.51
N HIS A 289 7.77 6.19 16.62
CA HIS A 289 9.16 5.79 16.83
C HIS A 289 9.95 7.03 17.23
N ALA A 290 10.59 7.03 18.40
CA ALA A 290 11.31 8.19 18.94
C ALA A 290 10.52 9.53 18.93
N GLY A 291 9.18 9.48 18.93
CA GLY A 291 8.30 10.65 18.82
C GLY A 291 7.93 11.04 17.38
N ALA A 292 8.56 10.46 16.36
CA ALA A 292 8.13 10.55 14.96
C ALA A 292 6.92 9.64 14.73
N GLY A 293 5.86 10.17 14.13
CA GLY A 293 4.69 9.37 13.77
C GLY A 293 5.08 8.33 12.70
N PRO A 294 4.57 7.08 12.78
CA PRO A 294 5.00 6.00 11.90
C PRO A 294 4.46 6.21 10.49
N ARG A 295 5.27 5.84 9.50
CA ARG A 295 4.95 6.08 8.09
C ARG A 295 5.38 4.97 7.16
N ARG A 296 6.66 4.61 7.22
CA ARG A 296 7.34 3.75 6.25
C ARG A 296 8.31 2.81 6.99
N SER A 297 7.87 2.31 8.15
CA SER A 297 8.69 1.47 9.01
C SER A 297 8.94 0.10 8.40
N VAL A 298 10.18 -0.37 8.52
CA VAL A 298 10.52 -1.78 8.31
C VAL A 298 10.90 -2.43 9.63
N TRP A 299 10.60 -3.73 9.74
CA TRP A 299 10.59 -4.44 11.01
C TRP A 299 11.62 -5.56 11.07
N TYR A 300 12.27 -5.69 12.21
CA TYR A 300 13.14 -6.81 12.53
C TYR A 300 12.71 -7.43 13.85
N ARG A 301 12.93 -8.74 13.97
CA ARG A 301 12.61 -9.51 15.17
C ARG A 301 13.89 -10.10 15.73
N TYR A 302 14.17 -9.80 16.99
CA TYR A 302 15.27 -10.41 17.72
C TYR A 302 14.73 -11.25 18.87
N GLN A 303 15.06 -12.55 18.83
CA GLN A 303 14.74 -13.52 19.86
C GLN A 303 16.05 -13.97 20.51
N PRO A 304 16.38 -13.46 21.71
CA PRO A 304 17.58 -13.89 22.39
C PRO A 304 17.49 -15.36 22.77
N VAL A 305 18.64 -16.02 22.78
CA VAL A 305 18.81 -17.39 23.25
C VAL A 305 19.28 -17.43 24.71
N THR A 306 19.09 -18.58 25.35
CA THR A 306 19.43 -18.78 26.76
C THR A 306 20.90 -18.46 27.06
N GLY A 307 21.11 -17.72 28.15
CA GLY A 307 22.38 -17.23 28.65
C GLY A 307 22.87 -15.90 28.02
N GLN A 308 22.05 -15.24 27.18
CA GLN A 308 22.30 -13.86 26.73
C GLN A 308 21.72 -12.81 27.69
N GLY A 309 20.91 -13.20 28.68
CA GLY A 309 20.31 -12.30 29.65
C GLY A 309 21.35 -11.47 30.40
N GLY A 310 21.10 -10.16 30.49
CA GLY A 310 21.98 -9.20 31.15
C GLY A 310 23.12 -8.64 30.28
N ALA A 311 23.33 -9.19 29.08
CA ALA A 311 24.26 -8.60 28.11
C ALA A 311 23.64 -7.39 27.40
N THR A 312 24.48 -6.55 26.80
CA THR A 312 24.06 -5.36 26.05
C THR A 312 23.95 -5.70 24.57
N ALA A 313 22.81 -5.39 23.95
CA ALA A 313 22.67 -5.30 22.49
C ALA A 313 22.85 -3.84 22.04
N THR A 314 23.52 -3.63 20.92
CA THR A 314 23.60 -2.32 20.24
C THR A 314 23.13 -2.47 18.81
N ILE A 315 22.23 -1.57 18.38
CA ILE A 315 21.67 -1.57 17.04
C ILE A 315 21.88 -0.19 16.46
N ALA A 316 22.39 -0.10 15.24
CA ALA A 316 22.65 1.17 14.57
C ALA A 316 22.28 1.11 13.10
N THR A 317 21.63 2.16 12.59
CA THR A 317 21.56 2.40 11.15
C THR A 317 22.88 2.98 10.67
N VAL A 318 23.36 2.56 9.51
CA VAL A 318 24.62 2.99 8.92
C VAL A 318 24.45 3.36 7.45
N ASN A 319 25.27 4.29 6.98
CA ASN A 319 25.28 4.70 5.58
C ASN A 319 25.63 3.51 4.67
N ASP A 320 24.84 3.30 3.61
CA ASP A 320 25.05 2.23 2.62
C ASP A 320 25.67 2.75 1.29
N GLY A 321 25.79 4.06 1.16
CA GLY A 321 26.37 4.77 0.02
C GLY A 321 25.41 5.02 -1.14
N VAL A 322 24.12 4.69 -1.00
CA VAL A 322 23.13 4.74 -2.08
C VAL A 322 22.14 5.87 -1.88
N ASP A 323 21.38 5.90 -0.77
CA ASP A 323 20.30 6.87 -0.54
C ASP A 323 19.98 7.05 0.97
N ASP A 324 20.98 7.48 1.73
CA ASP A 324 20.84 7.79 3.16
C ASP A 324 19.75 8.84 3.43
N PHE A 325 19.00 8.62 4.50
CA PHE A 325 17.97 9.51 4.99
C PHE A 325 18.10 9.71 6.51
N ASP A 326 17.29 10.61 7.07
CA ASP A 326 17.26 10.87 8.51
C ASP A 326 16.46 9.78 9.22
N THR A 327 17.17 8.83 9.84
CA THR A 327 16.63 7.55 10.31
C THR A 327 16.17 7.63 11.75
N VAL A 328 15.07 6.94 12.03
CA VAL A 328 14.56 6.71 13.38
C VAL A 328 14.62 5.22 13.68
N LEU A 329 15.13 4.88 14.87
CA LEU A 329 15.24 3.51 15.35
C LEU A 329 14.50 3.35 16.68
N ALA A 330 13.63 2.35 16.78
CA ALA A 330 12.91 2.06 18.01
C ALA A 330 12.88 0.56 18.32
N VAL A 331 13.04 0.21 19.59
CA VAL A 331 13.00 -1.16 20.09
C VAL A 331 11.83 -1.31 21.05
N TYR A 332 11.04 -2.35 20.82
CA TYR A 332 9.87 -2.72 21.59
C TYR A 332 9.97 -4.15 22.07
N ARG A 333 9.18 -4.49 23.09
CA ARG A 333 8.95 -5.86 23.54
C ARG A 333 7.48 -6.09 23.86
N GLY A 334 7.12 -7.35 24.14
CA GLY A 334 5.74 -7.76 24.37
C GLY A 334 4.98 -8.00 23.06
N THR A 335 3.65 -7.93 23.13
CA THR A 335 2.78 -8.18 21.97
C THR A 335 2.48 -6.87 21.25
N MET A 336 2.96 -6.74 20.01
CA MET A 336 2.69 -5.58 19.16
C MET A 336 1.19 -5.30 19.02
N PHE A 337 0.84 -4.01 18.89
CA PHE A 337 -0.53 -3.47 18.75
C PHE A 337 -1.51 -3.71 19.92
N THR A 338 -1.12 -4.44 20.97
CA THR A 338 -2.01 -4.77 22.10
C THR A 338 -1.40 -4.37 23.44
N SER A 339 -0.20 -4.85 23.74
CA SER A 339 0.49 -4.59 25.00
C SER A 339 1.98 -4.35 24.77
N VAL A 340 2.30 -3.58 23.74
CA VAL A 340 3.67 -3.23 23.37
C VAL A 340 4.30 -2.37 24.46
N VAL A 341 5.54 -2.68 24.82
CA VAL A 341 6.33 -1.92 25.79
C VAL A 341 7.54 -1.34 25.07
N PRO A 342 7.67 -0.01 24.95
CA PRO A 342 8.89 0.62 24.45
C PRO A 342 10.07 0.27 25.35
N VAL A 343 11.19 -0.13 24.74
CA VAL A 343 12.44 -0.44 25.44
C VAL A 343 13.40 0.74 25.34
N THR A 344 13.67 1.19 24.12
CA THR A 344 14.54 2.32 23.82
C THR A 344 14.27 2.81 22.40
N SER A 345 14.60 4.05 22.08
CA SER A 345 14.46 4.61 20.74
C SER A 345 15.38 5.80 20.56
N ASN A 346 15.81 6.06 19.34
CA ASN A 346 16.64 7.18 18.98
C ASN A 346 16.32 7.68 17.55
N ASP A 347 16.58 8.96 17.31
CA ASP A 347 16.42 9.63 16.01
C ASP A 347 17.76 10.15 15.48
N ASN A 348 18.70 10.53 16.36
CA ASN A 348 19.97 11.10 15.94
C ASN A 348 21.10 10.62 16.84
N PHE A 349 22.19 10.11 16.27
CA PHE A 349 23.40 9.69 16.99
C PHE A 349 24.66 10.13 16.24
N SER A 350 24.89 9.60 15.04
CA SER A 350 26.03 9.96 14.18
C SER A 350 25.54 10.74 12.99
N GLY A 351 25.38 12.06 13.17
CA GLY A 351 24.62 12.86 12.20
C GLY A 351 23.15 12.45 12.23
N LEU A 352 22.56 12.23 11.05
CA LEU A 352 21.16 11.86 10.84
C LEU A 352 20.86 10.36 11.02
N LEU A 353 21.84 9.59 11.49
CA LEU A 353 21.70 8.16 11.70
C LEU A 353 21.44 7.83 13.16
N SER A 354 20.64 6.80 13.39
CA SER A 354 20.19 6.36 14.70
C SER A 354 20.98 5.19 15.29
N GLN A 355 21.15 5.19 16.61
CA GLN A 355 21.70 4.07 17.37
C GLN A 355 20.95 3.92 18.70
N VAL A 356 20.74 2.68 19.12
CA VAL A 356 20.19 2.34 20.43
C VAL A 356 21.00 1.23 21.09
N SER A 357 21.03 1.24 22.43
CA SER A 357 21.54 0.13 23.22
C SER A 357 20.56 -0.22 24.33
N PHE A 358 20.45 -1.50 24.66
CA PHE A 358 19.61 -1.99 25.74
C PHE A 358 20.14 -3.28 26.36
N ILE A 359 19.74 -3.55 27.59
CA ILE A 359 20.05 -4.81 28.28
C ILE A 359 19.05 -5.88 27.87
N ILE A 360 19.57 -7.03 27.47
CA ILE A 360 18.79 -8.18 27.00
C ILE A 360 18.11 -8.87 28.19
N ASP A 361 16.81 -9.08 28.05
CA ASP A 361 16.03 -10.06 28.79
C ASP A 361 15.76 -11.23 27.84
N GLU A 362 16.44 -12.35 28.08
CA GLU A 362 16.39 -13.52 27.20
C GLU A 362 15.04 -14.23 27.14
N THR A 363 14.08 -13.81 27.98
CA THR A 363 12.70 -14.32 27.96
C THR A 363 11.79 -13.53 27.02
N GLN A 364 12.28 -12.43 26.45
CA GLN A 364 11.49 -11.48 25.68
C GLN A 364 11.86 -11.54 24.20
N THR A 365 10.84 -11.43 23.35
CA THR A 365 11.05 -11.08 21.93
C THR A 365 11.12 -9.56 21.80
N TYR A 366 12.09 -9.09 21.04
CA TYR A 366 12.27 -7.70 20.68
C TYR A 366 11.83 -7.44 19.25
N TRP A 367 11.07 -6.36 19.05
CA TRP A 367 10.68 -5.83 17.76
C TRP A 367 11.45 -4.54 17.52
N ILE A 368 12.15 -4.46 16.39
CA ILE A 368 12.98 -3.32 16.06
C ILE A 368 12.40 -2.68 14.80
N ALA A 369 12.03 -1.40 14.90
CA ALA A 369 11.53 -0.60 13.81
C ALA A 369 12.62 0.35 13.31
N VAL A 370 12.79 0.42 11.99
CA VAL A 370 13.53 1.48 11.30
C VAL A 370 12.54 2.25 10.44
N ASP A 371 12.42 3.55 10.66
CA ASP A 371 11.59 4.48 9.87
C ASP A 371 12.41 5.77 9.62
N GLY A 372 11.81 6.78 9.00
CA GLY A 372 12.42 8.10 8.81
C GLY A 372 11.68 9.22 9.52
N VAL A 373 12.41 10.28 9.89
CA VAL A 373 11.79 11.45 10.51
C VAL A 373 10.97 12.24 9.49
N GLY A 374 9.76 12.66 9.87
CA GLY A 374 8.93 13.51 9.01
C GLY A 374 8.53 12.81 7.71
N PHE A 375 9.13 13.20 6.58
CA PHE A 375 8.92 12.59 5.24
C PHE A 375 10.19 11.92 4.70
N ALA A 376 11.25 11.84 5.51
CA ALA A 376 12.48 11.18 5.12
C ALA A 376 12.24 9.68 4.93
N ARG A 377 12.84 9.12 3.88
CA ARG A 377 12.82 7.70 3.54
C ARG A 377 13.94 7.44 2.54
N GLY A 378 14.40 6.21 2.48
CA GLY A 378 15.56 5.82 1.70
C GLY A 378 16.00 4.40 2.00
N GLU A 379 17.22 4.09 1.58
CA GLU A 379 17.91 2.85 1.89
C GLU A 379 19.01 3.12 2.93
N THR A 380 19.22 2.15 3.82
CA THR A 380 20.29 2.16 4.82
C THR A 380 20.59 0.70 5.20
N ASP A 381 21.74 0.45 5.82
CA ASP A 381 22.03 -0.81 6.47
C ASP A 381 21.78 -0.70 7.97
N VAL A 382 21.36 -1.80 8.59
CA VAL A 382 21.18 -1.90 10.04
C VAL A 382 22.18 -2.91 10.59
N VAL A 383 23.11 -2.42 11.42
CA VAL A 383 24.07 -3.24 12.14
C VAL A 383 23.45 -3.66 13.46
N PHE A 384 23.33 -4.97 13.65
CA PHE A 384 22.93 -5.61 14.90
C PHE A 384 24.19 -6.19 15.55
N ASP A 385 24.69 -5.50 16.58
CA ASP A 385 25.73 -6.02 17.48
C ASP A 385 25.00 -6.66 18.67
N VAL A 386 24.78 -7.97 18.57
CA VAL A 386 24.08 -8.77 19.56
C VAL A 386 24.99 -9.89 20.03
N PRO A 387 25.18 -10.05 21.35
CA PRO A 387 26.16 -10.98 21.90
C PRO A 387 25.94 -12.39 21.34
N PRO A 388 27.00 -13.16 21.03
CA PRO A 388 26.85 -14.50 20.51
C PRO A 388 26.12 -15.41 21.50
N ALA A 389 25.55 -16.50 20.99
CA ALA A 389 25.03 -17.57 21.85
C ALA A 389 26.15 -18.06 22.79
N PRO A 390 25.90 -18.21 24.10
CA PRO A 390 26.87 -18.80 25.01
C PRO A 390 27.28 -20.21 24.55
N PRO A 391 28.51 -20.64 24.83
CA PRO A 391 28.91 -22.02 24.57
C PRO A 391 27.94 -22.99 25.28
N PRO A 392 27.62 -24.15 24.69
CA PRO A 392 26.84 -25.17 25.38
C PRO A 392 27.50 -25.49 26.72
N THR A 393 26.76 -25.45 27.82
CA THR A 393 27.29 -25.89 29.10
C THR A 393 27.58 -27.38 29.00
N THR A 394 28.85 -27.77 28.88
CA THR A 394 29.23 -29.17 29.02
C THR A 394 28.97 -29.54 30.48
N ASN A 395 27.88 -30.25 30.72
CA ASN A 395 27.62 -30.84 32.02
C ASN A 395 28.69 -31.91 32.21
N SER A 396 29.80 -31.55 32.86
CA SER A 396 30.80 -32.52 33.30
C SER A 396 30.07 -33.44 34.26
N LEU A 397 29.70 -34.64 33.79
CA LEU A 397 29.22 -35.71 34.64
C LEU A 397 30.29 -35.91 35.71
N VAL A 398 29.97 -35.48 36.93
CA VAL A 398 30.80 -35.76 38.10
C VAL A 398 30.80 -37.28 38.23
N SER A 399 31.97 -37.85 37.99
CA SER A 399 32.26 -39.29 37.93
C SER A 399 31.96 -40.02 39.23
#